data_AF-A0A832J2A9-F1
#
_entry.id   AF-A0A832J2A9-F1
#
_cell.length_a   1.000
_cell.length_b   1.000
_cell.length_c   1.000
_cell.angle_alpha   90.00
_cell.angle_beta   90.00
_cell.angle_gamma   90.00
#
_symmetry.space_group_name_H-M   'P 1'
#
loop_
_entity.id
_entity.type
_entity.pdbx_description
1 polymer ?
#
loop_
_entity_poly.entity_id
_entity_poly.type
_entity_poly.pdbx_seq_one_letter_code
_entity_poly.pdbx_strand_id
1 'polypeptide(L)'
;MPRSLYGRAALILIVPIVTIQLVVSVVFIQRYYEAVTQQMTQNVVRELSYLKKQIDAAPDVAAASRMIAPLQEPLAMKLILPAPDQGQERRGFGDLSGRAMIETLREGVSGIKAVDLLDNE
;
A
#
# COMPACT_ATOMS: atom_id res chain seq x y z
N MET A 1 24.54 21.39 -29.98
CA MET A 1 25.47 22.14 -29.10
C MET A 1 25.34 23.63 -29.39
N PRO A 2 24.94 24.48 -28.42
CA PRO A 2 24.80 25.91 -28.65
C PRO A 2 26.16 26.54 -28.95
N ARG A 3 26.25 27.28 -30.05
CA ARG A 3 27.50 27.83 -30.61
C ARG A 3 27.83 29.24 -30.08
N SER A 4 26.97 29.85 -29.26
CA SER A 4 27.19 31.17 -28.65
C SER A 4 27.58 31.06 -27.17
N LEU A 5 28.48 31.96 -26.71
CA LEU A 5 28.91 32.05 -25.31
C LEU A 5 27.72 32.21 -24.35
N TYR A 6 26.72 33.01 -24.76
CA TYR A 6 25.48 33.24 -24.02
C TYR A 6 24.64 31.98 -23.84
N GLY A 7 24.53 31.13 -24.86
CA GLY A 7 23.77 29.88 -24.77
C GLY A 7 24.38 28.87 -23.79
N ARG A 8 25.70 28.84 -23.66
CA ARG A 8 26.39 28.00 -22.67
C ARG A 8 26.22 28.55 -21.25
N ALA A 9 26.36 29.87 -21.07
CA ALA A 9 26.17 30.52 -19.77
C ALA A 9 24.73 30.33 -19.25
N ALA A 10 23.73 30.50 -20.12
CA ALA A 10 22.33 30.27 -19.76
C ALA A 10 22.06 28.80 -19.38
N LEU A 11 22.62 27.83 -20.12
CA LEU A 11 22.45 26.40 -19.79
C LEU A 11 23.07 26.03 -18.44
N ILE A 12 24.28 26.50 -18.15
CA ILE A 12 24.94 26.22 -16.87
C ILE A 12 24.11 26.76 -15.70
N LEU A 13 23.39 27.86 -15.90
CA LEU A 13 22.51 28.45 -14.87
C LEU A 13 21.14 27.76 -14.79
N ILE A 14 20.52 27.44 -15.93
CA ILE A 14 19.15 26.89 -15.99
C ILE A 14 19.11 25.39 -15.68
N VAL A 15 20.05 24.61 -16.23
CA VAL A 15 20.09 23.14 -16.04
C VAL A 15 20.03 22.75 -14.56
N PRO A 16 20.85 23.28 -13.63
CA PRO A 16 20.79 22.86 -12.23
C PRO A 16 19.44 23.19 -11.57
N ILE A 17 18.85 24.34 -11.89
CA ILE A 17 17.55 24.73 -11.36
C ILE A 17 16.46 23.75 -11.83
N VAL A 18 16.42 23.45 -13.12
CA VAL A 18 15.45 22.52 -13.70
C VAL A 18 15.69 21.09 -13.18
N THR A 19 16.95 20.67 -13.03
CA THR A 19 17.27 19.35 -12.44
C THR A 19 16.74 19.23 -11.02
N ILE A 20 16.99 20.23 -10.16
CA ILE A 20 16.45 20.23 -8.79
C ILE A 20 14.92 20.25 -8.83
N GLN A 21 14.32 21.07 -9.68
CA GLN A 21 12.86 21.15 -9.83
C GLN A 21 12.25 19.78 -10.20
N LEU A 22 12.87 19.05 -11.13
CA LEU A 22 12.43 17.70 -11.50
C LEU A 22 12.54 16.71 -10.35
N VAL A 23 13.67 16.71 -9.63
CA VAL A 23 13.86 15.82 -8.47
C VAL A 23 12.83 16.10 -7.39
N VAL A 24 12.63 17.37 -7.03
CA VAL A 24 11.64 17.77 -6.01
C VAL A 24 10.24 17.41 -6.44
N SER A 25 9.88 17.64 -7.71
CA SER A 25 8.57 17.26 -8.26
C SER A 25 8.31 15.76 -8.13
N VAL A 26 9.28 14.93 -8.53
CA VAL A 26 9.17 13.46 -8.43
C VAL A 26 9.04 13.01 -6.98
N VAL A 27 9.89 13.52 -6.07
CA VAL A 27 9.84 13.17 -4.65
C VAL A 27 8.51 13.59 -4.02
N PHE A 28 8.01 14.78 -4.34
CA PHE A 28 6.74 15.27 -3.84
C PHE A 28 5.58 14.37 -4.25
N ILE A 29 5.52 14.00 -5.54
CA ILE A 29 4.51 13.10 -6.06
C ILE A 29 4.57 11.73 -5.37
N GLN A 30 5.77 11.15 -5.23
CA GLN A 30 5.96 9.88 -4.53
C GLN A 30 5.45 9.95 -3.08
N ARG A 31 5.85 10.99 -2.33
CA ARG A 31 5.44 11.18 -0.92
C ARG A 31 3.95 11.42 -0.78
N TYR A 32 3.34 12.13 -1.72
CA TYR A 32 1.90 12.35 -1.75
C TYR A 32 1.14 11.02 -1.90
N TYR A 33 1.52 10.20 -2.88
CA TYR A 33 0.88 8.90 -3.07
C TYR A 33 1.09 7.97 -1.88
N GLU A 34 2.30 7.91 -1.29
CA GLU A 34 2.55 7.17 -0.05
C GLU A 34 1.59 7.59 1.07
N ALA A 35 1.41 8.90 1.28
CA ALA A 35 0.54 9.42 2.33
C ALA A 35 -0.94 9.11 2.08
N VAL A 36 -1.42 9.25 0.84
CA VAL A 36 -2.80 8.90 0.48
C VAL A 36 -3.03 7.39 0.67
N THR A 37 -2.09 6.56 0.24
CA THR A 37 -2.19 5.11 0.44
C THR A 37 -2.23 4.76 1.92
N GLN A 38 -1.32 5.32 2.73
CA GLN A 38 -1.33 5.12 4.18
C GLN A 38 -2.68 5.51 4.79
N GLN A 39 -3.25 6.66 4.40
CA GLN A 39 -4.54 7.11 4.90
C GLN A 39 -5.69 6.16 4.50
N MET A 40 -5.70 5.66 3.26
CA MET A 40 -6.74 4.73 2.80
C MET A 40 -6.59 3.36 3.49
N THR A 41 -5.37 2.86 3.61
CA THR A 41 -5.07 1.57 4.24
C THR A 41 -5.43 1.57 5.73
N GLN A 42 -5.35 2.71 6.43
CA GLN A 42 -5.78 2.80 7.82
C GLN A 42 -7.26 2.42 8.04
N ASN A 43 -8.13 2.64 7.04
CA ASN A 43 -9.52 2.20 7.14
C ASN A 43 -9.61 0.66 7.09
N VAL A 44 -8.88 0.05 6.16
CA VAL A 44 -8.79 -1.42 6.04
C VAL A 44 -8.21 -2.05 7.30
N VAL A 45 -7.19 -1.43 7.91
CA VAL A 45 -6.62 -1.86 9.21
C VAL A 45 -7.70 -1.95 10.29
N ARG A 46 -8.59 -0.96 10.38
CA ARG A 46 -9.66 -0.93 11.39
C ARG A 46 -10.67 -2.04 11.14
N GLU A 47 -11.05 -2.26 9.88
CA GLU A 47 -11.95 -3.33 9.48
C GLU A 47 -11.37 -4.71 9.79
N LEU A 48 -10.12 -4.97 9.37
CA LEU A 48 -9.42 -6.22 9.67
C LEU A 48 -9.26 -6.45 11.17
N SER A 49 -8.94 -5.40 11.94
CA SER A 49 -8.83 -5.49 13.40
C SER A 49 -10.17 -5.83 14.06
N TYR A 50 -11.28 -5.27 13.56
CA TYR A 50 -12.62 -5.58 14.03
C TYR A 50 -13.00 -7.03 13.70
N LEU A 51 -12.80 -7.46 12.44
CA LEU A 51 -13.05 -8.83 12.01
C LEU A 51 -12.22 -9.84 12.80
N LYS A 52 -10.94 -9.55 13.04
CA LYS A 52 -10.07 -10.41 13.83
C LYS A 52 -10.60 -10.57 15.26
N LYS A 53 -10.99 -9.48 15.93
CA LYS A 53 -11.56 -9.54 17.29
C LYS A 53 -12.82 -10.39 17.36
N GLN A 54 -13.70 -10.27 16.36
CA GLN A 54 -14.90 -11.09 16.25
C GLN A 54 -14.53 -12.57 16.08
N ILE A 55 -13.64 -12.88 15.13
CA ILE A 55 -13.18 -14.24 14.84
C ILE A 55 -12.53 -14.87 16.08
N ASP A 56 -11.64 -14.15 16.77
CA ASP A 56 -10.95 -14.64 17.97
C ASP A 56 -11.92 -14.89 19.15
N ALA A 57 -13.08 -14.21 19.17
CA ALA A 57 -14.11 -14.39 20.19
C ALA A 57 -15.08 -15.55 19.89
N ALA A 58 -15.05 -16.09 18.67
CA ALA A 58 -15.91 -17.19 18.29
C ALA A 58 -15.43 -18.52 18.93
N PRO A 59 -16.36 -19.41 19.34
CA PRO A 59 -16.00 -20.66 20.04
C PRO A 59 -15.29 -21.67 19.14
N ASP A 60 -15.57 -21.65 17.83
CA ASP A 60 -14.95 -22.52 16.83
C ASP A 60 -14.92 -21.85 15.45
N VAL A 61 -14.20 -22.47 14.52
CA VAL A 61 -14.03 -21.97 13.15
C VAL A 61 -15.35 -21.94 12.38
N ALA A 62 -16.27 -22.86 12.65
CA ALA A 62 -17.55 -22.91 11.95
C ALA A 62 -18.47 -21.75 12.39
N ALA A 63 -18.47 -21.40 13.67
CA ALA A 63 -19.17 -20.24 14.21
C ALA A 63 -18.57 -18.93 13.66
N ALA A 64 -17.25 -18.83 13.60
CA ALA A 64 -16.57 -17.69 12.99
C ALA A 64 -16.97 -17.51 11.52
N SER A 65 -16.92 -18.59 10.72
CA SER A 65 -17.28 -18.57 9.31
C SER A 65 -18.74 -18.15 9.06
N ARG A 66 -19.68 -18.58 9.90
CA ARG A 66 -21.10 -18.17 9.79
C ARG A 66 -21.29 -16.69 10.10
N MET A 67 -20.55 -16.18 11.10
CA MET A 67 -20.64 -14.78 11.52
C MET A 67 -20.04 -13.82 10.48
N ILE A 68 -18.95 -14.21 9.81
CA ILE A 68 -18.27 -13.36 8.82
C ILE A 68 -18.85 -13.49 7.39
N ALA A 69 -19.57 -14.58 7.07
CA ALA A 69 -20.25 -14.75 5.78
C ALA A 69 -21.09 -13.53 5.33
N PRO A 70 -21.98 -12.93 6.17
CA PRO A 70 -22.75 -11.77 5.76
C PRO A 70 -21.92 -10.48 5.60
N LEU A 71 -20.66 -10.47 6.05
CA LEU A 71 -19.77 -9.32 5.99
C LEU A 71 -18.94 -9.27 4.70
N GLN A 72 -18.89 -10.36 3.91
CA GLN A 72 -18.06 -10.42 2.71
C GLN A 72 -18.51 -9.44 1.61
N GLU A 73 -19.83 -9.38 1.35
CA GLU A 73 -20.40 -8.47 0.34
C GLU A 73 -20.30 -6.99 0.76
N PRO A 74 -20.73 -6.57 1.97
CA PRO A 74 -20.70 -5.15 2.33
C PRO A 74 -19.28 -4.58 2.48
N LEU A 75 -18.30 -5.42 2.81
CA LEU A 75 -16.90 -5.01 2.91
C LEU A 75 -16.12 -5.26 1.61
N ALA A 76 -16.74 -5.83 0.58
CA ALA A 76 -16.08 -6.26 -0.66
C ALA A 76 -14.80 -7.08 -0.40
N MET A 77 -14.85 -7.98 0.59
CA MET A 77 -13.71 -8.78 1.05
C MET A 77 -14.04 -10.27 1.02
N LYS A 78 -13.19 -11.06 0.35
CA LYS A 78 -13.24 -12.51 0.41
C LYS A 78 -12.52 -13.00 1.66
N LEU A 79 -13.29 -13.55 2.61
CA LEU A 79 -12.77 -14.05 3.88
C LEU A 79 -12.76 -15.58 3.88
N ILE A 80 -11.61 -16.18 4.12
CA ILE A 80 -11.41 -17.63 4.13
C ILE A 80 -10.92 -18.05 5.51
N LEU A 81 -11.63 -19.00 6.14
CA LEU A 81 -11.23 -19.63 7.39
C LEU A 81 -11.25 -21.17 7.26
N PRO A 82 -10.23 -21.88 7.76
CA PRO A 82 -8.96 -21.34 8.28
C PRO A 82 -8.11 -20.71 7.17
N ALA A 83 -7.20 -19.81 7.56
CA ALA A 83 -6.28 -19.18 6.61
C ALA A 83 -5.32 -20.24 6.01
N PRO A 84 -4.95 -20.14 4.73
CA PRO A 84 -3.95 -21.02 4.12
C PRO A 84 -2.61 -20.95 4.86
N ASP A 85 -1.89 -22.08 4.91
CA ASP A 85 -0.62 -22.17 5.64
C ASP A 85 0.52 -21.38 4.98
N GLN A 86 0.43 -21.15 3.66
CA GLN A 86 1.46 -20.45 2.89
C GLN A 86 0.88 -19.19 2.23
N GLY A 87 1.44 -18.04 2.60
CA GLY A 87 1.29 -16.79 1.84
C GLY A 87 2.68 -16.30 1.44
N GLN A 88 2.81 -15.78 0.21
CA GLN A 88 4.05 -15.14 -0.24
C GLN A 88 3.85 -13.65 -0.24
N GLU A 89 4.82 -12.90 0.28
CA GLU A 89 4.82 -11.46 0.14
C GLU A 89 5.32 -11.11 -1.26
N ARG A 90 4.47 -10.46 -2.04
CA ARG A 90 4.81 -10.07 -3.42
C ARG A 90 4.35 -8.64 -3.67
N ARG A 91 5.22 -7.86 -4.32
CA ARG A 91 4.98 -6.47 -4.70
C ARG A 91 5.70 -6.15 -5.99
N GLY A 92 5.08 -5.34 -6.86
CA GLY A 92 5.73 -4.85 -8.08
C GLY A 92 6.93 -3.95 -7.79
N PHE A 93 7.96 -4.00 -8.64
CA PHE A 93 9.16 -3.17 -8.48
C PHE A 93 8.87 -1.65 -8.57
N GLY A 94 7.87 -1.25 -9.35
CA GLY A 94 7.42 0.15 -9.49
C GLY A 94 6.25 0.54 -8.60
N ASP A 95 5.79 -0.35 -7.71
CA ASP A 95 4.65 -0.10 -6.85
C ASP A 95 5.06 0.73 -5.63
N LEU A 96 5.01 2.05 -5.80
CA LEU A 96 5.32 3.04 -4.78
C LEU A 96 4.34 2.96 -3.60
N SER A 97 3.06 2.76 -3.89
CA SER A 97 1.97 2.72 -2.92
C SER A 97 1.96 1.42 -2.11
N GLY A 98 2.28 0.29 -2.74
CA GLY A 98 2.28 -1.02 -2.09
C GLY A 98 3.23 -1.10 -0.89
N ARG A 99 4.36 -0.36 -0.91
CA ARG A 99 5.23 -0.29 0.26
C ARG A 99 4.53 0.36 1.46
N ALA A 100 3.94 1.54 1.27
CA ALA A 100 3.22 2.25 2.32
C ALA A 100 2.03 1.44 2.85
N MET A 101 1.32 0.73 1.96
CA MET A 101 0.21 -0.15 2.34
C MET A 101 0.67 -1.33 3.21
N ILE A 102 1.71 -2.06 2.80
CA ILE A 102 2.23 -3.21 3.58
C ILE A 102 2.70 -2.75 4.95
N GLU A 103 3.44 -1.64 5.02
CA GLU A 103 3.91 -1.05 6.28
C GLU A 103 2.72 -0.69 7.19
N THR A 104 1.73 0.03 6.66
CA THR A 104 0.53 0.41 7.40
C THR A 104 -0.27 -0.80 7.90
N LEU A 105 -0.41 -1.85 7.07
CA LEU A 105 -1.07 -3.09 7.45
C LEU A 105 -0.33 -3.77 8.60
N ARG A 106 1.00 -3.94 8.48
CA ARG A 106 1.84 -4.62 9.47
C ARG A 106 1.89 -3.89 10.81
N GLU A 107 1.91 -2.56 10.79
CA GLU A 107 1.84 -1.75 12.01
C GLU A 107 0.45 -1.80 12.64
N GLY A 108 -0.60 -1.86 11.82
CA GLY A 108 -1.98 -1.75 12.26
C GLY A 108 -2.65 -3.05 12.70
N VAL A 109 -2.27 -4.19 12.12
CA VAL A 109 -2.91 -5.50 12.36
C VAL A 109 -1.87 -6.51 12.80
N SER A 110 -2.02 -7.01 14.03
CA SER A 110 -1.14 -8.05 14.56
C SER A 110 -1.40 -9.40 13.88
N GLY A 111 -0.32 -10.13 13.58
CA GLY A 111 -0.39 -11.49 13.04
C GLY A 111 -0.48 -11.59 11.51
N ILE A 112 -0.18 -10.51 10.77
CA ILE A 112 -0.03 -10.59 9.30
C ILE A 112 1.18 -11.48 8.96
N LYS A 113 0.91 -12.60 8.30
CA LYS A 113 1.94 -13.50 7.77
C LYS A 113 2.50 -12.99 6.43
N ALA A 114 1.63 -12.66 5.48
CA ALA A 114 2.01 -12.22 4.15
C ALA A 114 0.97 -11.25 3.56
N VAL A 115 1.42 -10.42 2.62
CA VAL A 115 0.58 -9.53 1.80
C VAL A 115 1.03 -9.70 0.34
N ASP A 116 0.13 -10.17 -0.52
CA ASP A 116 0.40 -10.31 -1.96
C ASP A 116 -0.35 -9.20 -2.72
N LEU A 117 0.40 -8.36 -3.45
CA LEU A 117 -0.08 -7.25 -4.27
C LEU A 117 0.07 -7.49 -5.77
N LEU A 118 0.51 -8.68 -6.17
CA LEU A 118 0.69 -9.07 -7.58
C LEU A 118 -0.39 -10.05 -8.05
N ASP A 119 -1.13 -10.64 -7.12
CA ASP A 119 -2.22 -11.55 -7.45
C ASP A 119 -3.41 -10.78 -8.04
N ASN A 120 -3.72 -11.06 -9.31
CA ASN A 120 -4.76 -10.38 -10.10
C ASN A 120 -5.99 -11.28 -10.31
N GLU A 121 -6.18 -12.30 -9.46
CA GLU A 121 -7.37 -13.17 -9.51
C GLU A 121 -8.62 -12.55 -8.89
#